data_AF-A0A7J7NJZ2-F1
#
_entry.id   AF-A0A7J7NJZ2-F1
#
_cell.length_a   1.000
_cell.length_b   1.000
_cell.length_c   1.000
_cell.angle_alpha   90.00
_cell.angle_beta   90.00
_cell.angle_gamma   90.00
#
_symmetry.space_group_name_H-M   'P 1'
#
loop_
_entity.id
_entity.type
_entity.pdbx_description
1 polymer ?
#
loop_
_entity_poly.entity_id
_entity_poly.type
_entity_poly.pdbx_seq_one_letter_code
_entity_poly.pdbx_strand_id
1 'polypeptide(L)'
;MVLNVDYLYKYTCGGGTKLSQMRNVVDRMMNCEDILMNFVVAEESSLGPVLVEARRLRDHGDTRNEERSEERVKEVGLSSRKGEHLKRRGECIREFHKVLGRMPLKYSYGKVVNSVGEQGLCRKGGKLVLCDEQISI
;
A
#
# COMPACT_ATOMS: atom_id res chain seq x y z
N MET A 1 -3.64 -2.10 -2.65
CA MET A 1 -4.57 -0.98 -2.36
C MET A 1 -5.91 -1.34 -2.96
N VAL A 2 -7.02 -1.11 -2.25
CA VAL A 2 -8.37 -1.35 -2.77
C VAL A 2 -9.00 0.02 -3.04
N LEU A 3 -9.43 0.26 -4.27
CA LEU A 3 -9.97 1.55 -4.73
C LEU A 3 -11.20 1.32 -5.59
N ASN A 4 -12.10 2.31 -5.63
CA ASN A 4 -13.16 2.36 -6.63
C ASN A 4 -12.56 2.55 -8.04
N VAL A 5 -13.11 1.84 -9.04
CA VAL A 5 -12.73 1.94 -10.46
C VAL A 5 -12.80 3.37 -11.02
N ASP A 6 -13.67 4.21 -10.48
CA ASP A 6 -13.79 5.61 -10.89
C ASP A 6 -12.48 6.39 -10.70
N TYR A 7 -11.70 6.06 -9.67
CA TYR A 7 -10.39 6.66 -9.45
C TYR A 7 -9.37 6.22 -10.49
N LEU A 8 -9.46 4.98 -10.98
CA LEU A 8 -8.61 4.50 -12.06
C LEU A 8 -8.96 5.19 -13.38
N TYR A 9 -10.25 5.40 -13.65
CA TYR A 9 -10.69 6.19 -14.81
C TYR A 9 -10.16 7.62 -14.73
N LYS A 10 -10.24 8.26 -13.55
CA LYS A 10 -9.67 9.60 -13.34
C LYS A 10 -8.18 9.60 -13.62
N TYR A 11 -7.43 8.68 -13.00
CA TYR A 11 -5.99 8.50 -13.22
C TYR A 11 -5.59 8.38 -14.69
N THR A 12 -6.32 7.57 -15.46
CA THR A 12 -5.96 7.21 -16.84
C THR A 12 -6.48 8.19 -17.88
N CYS A 13 -7.77 8.54 -17.81
CA CYS A 13 -8.49 9.24 -18.87
C CYS A 13 -9.09 10.58 -18.41
N GLY A 14 -9.66 10.64 -17.21
CA GLY A 14 -10.51 11.76 -16.77
C GLY A 14 -9.77 12.95 -16.15
N GLY A 15 -8.49 12.83 -15.78
CA GLY A 15 -7.79 13.84 -14.97
C GLY A 15 -7.18 15.03 -15.70
N GLY A 16 -7.39 15.16 -17.00
CA GLY A 16 -6.93 16.30 -17.80
C GLY A 16 -5.40 16.51 -17.83
N THR A 17 -5.00 17.75 -18.11
CA THR A 17 -3.59 18.11 -18.37
C THR A 17 -2.70 17.97 -17.13
N LYS A 18 -3.17 18.39 -15.95
CA LYS A 18 -2.40 18.26 -14.70
C LYS A 18 -2.09 16.80 -14.36
N LEU A 19 -3.08 15.91 -14.50
CA LEU A 19 -2.84 14.49 -14.19
C LEU A 19 -2.00 13.80 -15.26
N SER A 20 -2.11 14.22 -16.52
CA SER A 20 -1.16 13.80 -17.56
C SER A 20 0.28 14.22 -17.22
N GLN A 21 0.51 15.45 -16.74
CA GLN A 21 1.83 15.91 -16.32
C GLN A 21 2.38 15.10 -15.14
N MET A 22 1.54 14.78 -14.15
CA MET A 22 1.96 13.93 -13.03
C MET A 22 2.26 12.49 -13.46
N ARG A 23 1.51 11.92 -14.42
CA ARG A 23 1.84 10.61 -15.01
C ARG A 23 3.20 10.62 -15.73
N ASN A 24 3.53 11.69 -16.46
CA ASN A 24 4.86 11.82 -17.07
C ASN A 24 5.99 11.82 -16.01
N VAL A 25 5.72 12.33 -14.80
CA VAL A 25 6.67 12.21 -13.68
C VAL A 25 6.81 10.76 -13.23
N VAL A 26 5.72 10.01 -13.10
CA VAL A 26 5.74 8.56 -12.79
C VAL A 26 6.57 7.81 -13.83
N ASP A 27 6.32 8.03 -15.12
CA ASP A 27 7.03 7.36 -16.22
C ASP A 27 8.54 7.66 -16.19
N ARG A 28 8.91 8.93 -15.99
CA ARG A 28 10.31 9.34 -15.89
C ARG A 28 11.02 8.75 -14.66
N MET A 29 10.32 8.64 -13.54
CA MET A 29 10.88 8.12 -12.29
C MET A 29 10.88 6.59 -12.24
N MET A 30 10.07 5.95 -13.11
CA MET A 30 9.74 4.51 -13.09
C MET A 30 9.36 4.04 -11.68
N ASN A 31 8.53 4.83 -11.00
CA ASN A 31 8.15 4.67 -9.60
C ASN A 31 6.95 5.59 -9.27
N CYS A 32 6.39 5.44 -8.08
CA CYS A 32 5.44 6.36 -7.47
C CYS A 32 4.04 6.39 -8.11
N GLU A 33 3.69 5.41 -8.92
CA GLU A 33 2.35 5.21 -9.46
C GLU A 33 1.31 5.06 -8.34
N ASP A 34 1.66 4.33 -7.28
CA ASP A 34 0.85 4.16 -6.08
C ASP A 34 0.69 5.48 -5.30
N ILE A 35 1.75 6.29 -5.21
CA ILE A 35 1.71 7.61 -4.59
C ILE A 35 0.77 8.53 -5.40
N LEU A 36 0.89 8.55 -6.73
CA LEU A 36 0.01 9.36 -7.57
C LEU A 36 -1.45 8.92 -7.44
N MET A 37 -1.73 7.62 -7.36
CA MET A 37 -3.08 7.12 -7.08
C MET A 37 -3.62 7.64 -5.74
N ASN A 38 -2.80 7.69 -4.68
CA ASN A 38 -3.23 8.31 -3.41
C ASN A 38 -3.57 9.80 -3.57
N PHE A 39 -2.79 10.54 -4.36
CA PHE A 39 -3.09 11.95 -4.67
C PHE A 39 -4.43 12.08 -5.40
N VAL A 40 -4.73 11.24 -6.39
CA VAL A 40 -6.01 11.25 -7.12
C VAL A 40 -7.19 11.00 -6.16
N VAL A 41 -7.08 9.99 -5.31
CA VAL A 41 -8.15 9.62 -4.37
C VAL A 41 -8.34 10.71 -3.31
N ALA A 42 -7.26 11.24 -2.75
CA ALA A 42 -7.31 12.30 -1.74
C ALA A 42 -7.85 13.61 -2.32
N GLU A 43 -7.53 13.92 -3.58
CA GLU A 43 -8.02 15.12 -4.28
C GLU A 43 -9.53 15.08 -4.49
N GLU A 44 -10.06 13.89 -4.82
CA GLU A 44 -11.48 13.71 -5.07
C GLU A 44 -12.30 13.59 -3.77
N SER A 45 -11.80 12.81 -2.80
CA SER A 45 -12.57 12.51 -1.59
C SER A 45 -12.33 13.51 -0.46
N SER A 46 -11.21 14.24 -0.47
CA SER A 46 -10.72 15.02 0.67
C SER A 46 -10.52 14.19 1.96
N LEU A 47 -10.44 12.86 1.85
CA LEU A 47 -10.28 11.92 2.97
C LEU A 47 -8.86 11.34 3.01
N GLY A 48 -8.45 10.93 4.21
CA GLY A 48 -7.22 10.16 4.41
C GLY A 48 -7.43 8.66 4.16
N PRO A 49 -6.36 7.90 3.91
CA PRO A 49 -6.45 6.46 3.69
C PRO A 49 -6.86 5.73 4.98
N VAL A 50 -7.46 4.55 4.83
CA VAL A 50 -7.76 3.65 5.95
C VAL A 50 -6.79 2.49 5.92
N LEU A 51 -6.06 2.27 7.02
CA LEU A 51 -5.18 1.11 7.16
C LEU A 51 -6.03 -0.09 7.58
N VAL A 52 -5.95 -1.20 6.84
CA VAL A 52 -6.63 -2.45 7.18
C VAL A 52 -5.58 -3.50 7.53
N GLU A 53 -5.70 -4.09 8.72
CA GLU A 53 -4.82 -5.17 9.16
C GLU A 53 -5.26 -6.51 8.57
N ALA A 54 -4.31 -7.22 7.97
CA ALA A 54 -4.52 -8.58 7.52
C ALA A 54 -3.90 -9.56 8.53
N ARG A 55 -4.64 -10.63 8.87
CA ARG A 55 -4.20 -11.67 9.83
C ARG A 55 -2.92 -12.38 9.36
N ARG A 56 -2.79 -12.59 8.05
CA ARG A 56 -1.64 -13.22 7.39
C ARG A 56 -1.44 -12.57 6.03
N LEU A 57 -0.48 -11.66 5.93
CA LEU A 57 -0.02 -11.11 4.66
C LEU A 57 1.45 -11.44 4.52
N ARG A 58 1.81 -12.26 3.52
CA ARG A 58 3.22 -12.55 3.20
C ARG A 58 3.57 -11.82 1.93
N ASP A 59 4.53 -10.92 2.03
CA ASP A 59 5.15 -10.30 0.85
C ASP A 59 6.36 -11.14 0.44
N HIS A 60 6.21 -11.90 -0.63
CA HIS A 60 7.28 -12.74 -1.17
C HIS A 60 8.42 -11.94 -1.82
N GLY A 61 8.22 -10.64 -2.07
CA GLY A 61 9.26 -9.73 -2.57
C GLY A 61 9.95 -8.91 -1.47
N ASP A 62 9.50 -9.01 -0.22
CA ASP A 62 10.11 -8.29 0.89
C ASP A 62 11.33 -9.05 1.42
N THR A 63 12.50 -8.50 1.15
CA THR A 63 13.81 -9.02 1.58
C THR A 63 13.96 -9.22 3.10
N ARG A 64 13.03 -8.71 3.93
CA ARG A 64 12.98 -8.95 5.38
C ARG A 64 12.36 -10.30 5.73
N ASN A 65 11.66 -10.93 4.80
CA ASN A 65 10.95 -12.21 4.99
C ASN A 65 11.81 -13.44 4.64
N GLU A 66 13.05 -13.24 4.19
CA GLU A 66 13.98 -14.33 3.86
C GLU A 66 14.92 -14.61 5.03
N GLU A 67 14.66 -15.71 5.73
CA GLU A 67 15.61 -16.28 6.68
C GLU A 67 16.82 -16.84 5.92
N ARG A 68 17.92 -16.08 5.96
CA ARG A 68 19.32 -16.55 5.95
C ARG A 68 19.91 -17.37 4.80
N SER A 69 19.24 -17.72 3.70
CA SER A 69 19.88 -18.63 2.71
C SER A 69 19.87 -18.28 1.23
N GLU A 70 19.37 -17.12 0.76
CA GLU A 70 19.42 -16.82 -0.68
C GLU A 70 19.89 -15.38 -0.95
N GLU A 71 21.22 -15.25 -1.03
CA GLU A 71 21.91 -13.99 -1.37
C GLU A 71 21.50 -13.39 -2.73
N ARG A 72 20.78 -14.15 -3.57
CA ARG A 72 20.40 -13.78 -4.95
C ARG A 72 19.08 -13.00 -5.08
N VAL A 73 18.19 -13.01 -4.08
CA VAL A 73 16.90 -12.29 -4.17
C VAL A 73 17.02 -10.82 -3.75
N LYS A 74 18.11 -10.47 -3.07
CA LYS A 74 18.40 -9.08 -2.63
C LYS A 74 18.55 -8.07 -3.76
N GLU A 75 18.88 -8.49 -4.99
CA GLU A 75 19.19 -7.55 -6.08
C GLU A 75 18.02 -7.24 -7.03
N VAL A 76 16.91 -7.99 -6.94
CA VAL A 76 15.82 -7.90 -7.93
C VAL A 76 14.62 -7.05 -7.49
N GLY A 77 14.49 -6.75 -6.20
CA GLY A 77 13.41 -5.90 -5.70
C GLY A 77 13.65 -4.42 -6.03
N LEU A 78 12.65 -3.74 -6.63
CA LEU A 78 12.71 -2.28 -6.89
C LEU A 78 12.98 -1.47 -5.61
N SER A 79 12.54 -1.97 -4.46
CA SER A 79 12.77 -1.38 -3.15
C SER A 79 14.10 -1.79 -2.49
N SER A 80 14.81 -2.78 -3.04
CA SER A 80 16.07 -3.29 -2.49
C SER A 80 17.28 -2.40 -2.78
N ARG A 81 17.15 -1.44 -3.72
CA ARG A 81 18.13 -0.36 -3.95
C ARG A 81 18.08 0.64 -2.78
N LYS A 82 18.67 0.25 -1.64
CA LYS A 82 18.60 0.98 -0.37
C LYS A 82 19.07 2.43 -0.53
N GLY A 83 18.26 3.37 -0.02
CA GLY A 83 18.55 4.81 0.00
C GLY A 83 17.94 5.60 -1.16
N GLU A 84 18.23 5.22 -2.40
CA GLU A 84 17.72 5.95 -3.57
C GLU A 84 16.21 5.80 -3.77
N HIS A 85 15.66 4.61 -3.58
CA HIS A 85 14.24 4.36 -3.82
C HIS A 85 13.33 5.22 -2.92
N LEU A 86 13.67 5.32 -1.63
CA LEU A 86 12.92 6.14 -0.66
C LEU A 86 13.07 7.64 -0.96
N LYS A 87 14.27 8.08 -1.35
CA LYS A 87 14.51 9.47 -1.76
C LYS A 87 13.67 9.84 -2.99
N ARG A 88 13.66 8.96 -4.02
CA ARG A 88 12.83 9.13 -5.23
C ARG A 88 11.35 9.23 -4.91
N ARG A 89 10.84 8.43 -3.96
CA ARG A 89 9.45 8.53 -3.49
C ARG A 89 9.14 9.90 -2.87
N GLY A 90 10.04 10.44 -2.06
CA GLY A 90 9.91 11.81 -1.52
C GLY A 90 9.92 12.88 -2.62
N GLU A 91 10.76 12.72 -3.64
CA GLU A 91 10.82 13.61 -4.80
C GLU A 91 9.51 13.59 -5.60
N CYS A 92 8.90 12.42 -5.81
CA CYS A 92 7.59 12.30 -6.45
C CYS A 92 6.51 13.13 -5.74
N ILE A 93 6.42 13.03 -4.41
CA ILE A 93 5.47 13.83 -3.61
C ILE A 93 5.66 15.33 -3.86
N ARG A 94 6.93 15.78 -3.92
CA ARG A 94 7.26 17.18 -4.18
C ARG A 94 6.85 17.62 -5.59
N GLU A 95 7.10 16.79 -6.60
CA GLU A 95 6.73 17.11 -7.98
C GLU A 95 5.19 17.13 -8.17
N PHE A 96 4.47 16.18 -7.59
CA PHE A 96 2.99 16.19 -7.61
C PHE A 96 2.42 17.42 -6.91
N HIS A 97 2.99 17.78 -5.74
CA HIS A 97 2.62 19.00 -5.02
C HIS A 97 2.80 20.26 -5.87
N LYS A 98 3.90 20.37 -6.62
CA LYS A 98 4.14 21.50 -7.53
C LYS A 98 3.12 21.57 -8.67
N VAL A 99 2.83 20.43 -9.31
CA VAL A 99 1.89 20.39 -10.45
C VAL A 99 0.46 20.72 -10.01
N LEU A 100 0.02 20.22 -8.85
CA LEU A 100 -1.30 20.51 -8.33
C LEU A 100 -1.41 21.92 -7.73
N GLY A 101 -0.32 22.44 -7.18
CA GLY A 101 -0.27 23.72 -6.46
C GLY A 101 -0.79 23.64 -5.02
N ARG A 102 -1.06 22.43 -4.51
CA ARG A 102 -1.52 22.17 -3.15
C ARG A 102 -1.25 20.72 -2.73
N MET A 103 -1.34 20.44 -1.44
CA MET A 103 -1.15 19.10 -0.86
C MET A 103 -2.51 18.46 -0.53
N PRO A 104 -3.02 17.50 -1.33
CA PRO A 104 -4.29 16.85 -1.05
C PRO A 104 -4.19 15.76 0.01
N LEU A 105 -3.03 15.12 0.17
CA LEU A 105 -2.85 14.01 1.11
C LEU A 105 -3.20 14.43 2.54
N LYS A 106 -3.99 13.58 3.22
CA LYS A 106 -4.42 13.77 4.61
C LYS A 106 -3.85 12.67 5.49
N TYR A 107 -3.42 13.04 6.69
CA TYR A 107 -3.09 12.07 7.72
C TYR A 107 -4.37 11.35 8.18
N SER A 108 -4.24 10.06 8.43
CA SER A 108 -5.25 9.22 9.02
C SER A 108 -4.58 8.28 10.01
N TYR A 109 -5.19 8.16 11.18
CA TYR A 109 -4.71 7.29 12.26
C TYR A 109 -5.63 6.09 12.49
N GLY A 110 -6.71 5.99 11.70
CA GLY A 110 -7.66 4.90 11.77
C GLY A 110 -7.06 3.60 11.23
N LYS A 111 -7.09 2.56 12.04
CA LYS A 111 -6.72 1.20 11.67
C LYS A 111 -7.91 0.27 11.89
N VAL A 112 -8.39 -0.34 10.82
CA VAL A 112 -9.37 -1.43 10.90
C VAL A 112 -8.61 -2.70 11.24
N VAL A 113 -8.94 -3.27 12.38
CA VAL A 113 -8.41 -4.54 12.85
C VAL A 113 -9.52 -5.59 12.76
N ASN A 114 -9.14 -6.87 12.69
CA ASN A 114 -10.13 -7.93 12.87
C ASN A 114 -10.85 -7.71 14.21
N SER A 115 -12.13 -8.08 14.29
CA SER A 115 -12.80 -8.20 15.58
C SER A 115 -11.90 -9.02 16.51
N VAL A 116 -11.85 -8.63 17.78
CA VAL A 116 -11.26 -9.50 18.81
C VAL A 116 -11.97 -10.84 18.65
N GLY A 117 -11.25 -11.87 18.21
CA GLY A 117 -11.79 -13.23 18.17
C GLY A 117 -12.28 -13.62 19.57
N GLU A 118 -13.14 -14.64 19.69
CA GLU A 118 -13.55 -15.11 21.01
C GLU A 118 -12.31 -15.38 21.87
N GLN A 119 -12.23 -14.77 23.05
CA GLN A 119 -11.15 -15.02 24.00
C GLN A 119 -11.22 -16.44 24.61
N GLY A 120 -12.27 -17.19 24.29
CA GLY A 120 -12.49 -18.55 24.75
C GLY A 120 -11.60 -19.56 24.03
N LEU A 121 -10.91 -20.38 24.81
CA LEU A 121 -10.24 -21.58 24.32
C LEU A 121 -11.21 -22.76 24.40
N CYS A 122 -11.51 -23.37 23.27
CA CYS A 122 -12.31 -24.57 23.14
C CYS A 122 -11.42 -25.78 22.87
N ARG A 123 -11.78 -26.94 23.45
CA ARG A 123 -11.09 -28.20 23.16
C ARG A 123 -11.68 -28.82 21.89
N LYS A 124 -10.94 -28.76 20.78
CA LYS A 124 -11.31 -29.37 19.50
C LYS A 124 -10.19 -30.34 19.07
N GLY A 125 -10.53 -31.55 18.62
CA GLY A 125 -9.52 -32.53 18.16
C GLY A 125 -8.40 -32.83 19.17
N GLY A 126 -8.68 -32.74 20.48
CA GLY A 126 -7.68 -32.93 21.55
C GLY A 126 -6.78 -31.73 21.83
N LYS A 127 -6.85 -30.64 21.05
CA LYS A 127 -6.08 -29.40 21.24
C LYS A 127 -6.97 -28.27 21.75
N LEU A 128 -6.40 -27.35 22.54
CA LEU A 128 -7.06 -26.10 22.88
C LEU A 128 -6.81 -25.10 21.74
N VAL A 129 -7.88 -24.62 21.11
CA VAL A 129 -7.87 -23.62 20.03
C VAL A 129 -8.92 -22.56 20.31
N LEU A 130 -8.85 -21.41 19.63
CA LEU A 130 -9.93 -20.42 19.72
C LEU A 130 -11.25 -21.05 19.26
N CYS A 131 -12.33 -20.72 19.94
CA CYS A 131 -13.64 -21.33 19.71
C CYS A 131 -14.21 -21.11 18.31
N ASP A 132 -13.77 -20.07 17.60
CA ASP A 132 -14.12 -19.74 16.21
C ASP A 132 -13.21 -20.43 15.16
N GLU A 133 -12.04 -20.95 15.55
CA GLU A 133 -11.17 -21.67 14.62
C GLU A 133 -11.67 -23.10 14.37
N GLN A 134 -11.77 -23.49 13.09
CA GLN A 134 -11.94 -24.89 12.70
C GLN A 134 -10.58 -25.56 12.54
N ILE A 135 -10.46 -26.79 13.05
CA ILE A 135 -9.30 -27.64 12.77
C ILE A 135 -9.54 -28.24 11.39
N SER A 136 -8.84 -27.75 10.37
CA SER A 136 -8.71 -28.46 9.10
C SER A 136 -7.99 -29.78 9.40
N ILE A 137 -8.69 -30.90 9.22
CA ILE A 137 -8.14 -32.26 9.28
C ILE A 137 -7.39 -32.53 7.97
#